data_AF-A0A4R3K1H8-F1
#
_entry.id   AF-A0A4R3K1H8-F1
#
_cell.length_a   1.000
_cell.length_b   1.000
_cell.length_c   1.000
_cell.angle_alpha   90.00
_cell.angle_beta   90.00
_cell.angle_gamma   90.00
#
_symmetry.space_group_name_H-M   'P 1'
#
loop_
_entity.id
_entity.type
_entity.pdbx_description
1 polymer ?
#
loop_
_entity_poly.entity_id
_entity_poly.type
_entity_poly.pdbx_seq_one_letter_code
_entity_poly.pdbx_strand_id
1 'polypeptide(L)'
;MKIIETKGQIADNGSIILPPGVLETMCVTAGDTVHLAYLSHHPVKQINSYGEFFLTKDGIDNVSEPVEAPESAELSVPHALLAAAGIPLDDDLDIRCEDGVIIIGSADPLKQLPPQLMELFDSLGVSHDTIRCVLEGGVEDE
;
A
#
# COMPACT_ATOMS: atom_id res chain seq x y z
N MET A 1 9.47 -18.54 13.93
CA MET A 1 8.84 -19.29 12.81
C MET A 1 9.87 -20.25 12.21
N LYS A 2 9.49 -21.46 11.80
CA LYS A 2 10.39 -22.41 11.14
C LYS A 2 9.67 -23.01 9.94
N ILE A 3 10.30 -22.93 8.76
CA ILE A 3 9.78 -23.56 7.54
C ILE A 3 10.11 -25.06 7.60
N ILE A 4 9.10 -25.89 7.35
CA ILE A 4 9.24 -27.35 7.27
C ILE A 4 8.94 -27.76 5.83
N GLU A 5 9.93 -28.33 5.15
CA GLU A 5 9.76 -28.83 3.78
C GLU A 5 9.17 -30.25 3.80
N THR A 6 8.16 -30.48 2.97
CA THR A 6 7.56 -31.80 2.73
C THR A 6 7.52 -32.09 1.24
N LYS A 7 7.94 -33.28 0.82
CA LYS A 7 7.93 -33.68 -0.59
C LYS A 7 6.60 -34.32 -0.95
N GLY A 8 5.88 -33.71 -1.89
CA GLY A 8 4.69 -34.28 -2.52
C GLY A 8 4.95 -34.65 -3.98
N GLN A 9 3.94 -35.23 -4.62
CA GLN A 9 3.94 -35.51 -6.07
C GLN A 9 2.64 -35.03 -6.71
N ILE A 10 2.71 -34.65 -7.98
CA ILE A 10 1.52 -34.38 -8.78
C ILE A 10 1.16 -35.66 -9.53
N ALA A 11 -0.07 -36.12 -9.35
CA ALA A 11 -0.62 -37.24 -10.10
C ALA A 11 -0.99 -36.84 -11.53
N ASP A 12 -1.13 -37.82 -12.42
CA ASP A 12 -1.47 -37.58 -13.84
C ASP A 12 -2.81 -36.84 -14.03
N ASN A 13 -3.71 -36.93 -13.06
CA ASN A 13 -4.99 -36.23 -13.05
C ASN A 13 -4.91 -34.80 -12.47
N GLY A 14 -3.70 -34.31 -12.17
CA GLY A 14 -3.46 -32.99 -11.59
C GLY A 14 -3.66 -32.90 -10.07
N SER A 15 -3.98 -34.01 -9.39
CA SER A 15 -4.12 -34.02 -7.92
C SER A 15 -2.76 -33.92 -7.23
N ILE A 16 -2.70 -33.22 -6.10
CA ILE A 16 -1.51 -33.15 -5.25
C ILE A 16 -1.56 -34.32 -4.25
N ILE A 17 -0.54 -35.18 -4.29
CA ILE A 17 -0.36 -36.28 -3.33
C ILE A 17 0.60 -35.81 -2.24
N LEU A 18 0.10 -35.71 -1.02
CA LEU A 18 0.89 -35.42 0.17
C LEU A 18 1.26 -36.72 0.90
N PRO A 19 2.44 -36.77 1.55
CA PRO A 19 2.79 -37.87 2.45
C PRO A 19 1.76 -38.05 3.57
N PRO A 20 1.55 -39.30 4.05
CA PRO A 20 0.76 -39.55 5.25
C PRO A 20 1.29 -38.75 6.46
N GLY A 21 0.39 -38.30 7.34
CA GLY A 21 0.75 -37.54 8.54
C GLY A 21 0.78 -36.02 8.37
N VAL A 22 0.95 -35.49 7.15
CA VAL A 22 1.07 -34.04 6.90
C VAL A 22 -0.17 -33.27 7.34
N LEU A 23 -1.34 -33.87 7.18
CA LEU A 23 -2.63 -33.25 7.51
C LEU A 23 -3.25 -33.78 8.82
N GLU A 24 -2.62 -34.75 9.49
CA GLU A 24 -3.17 -35.33 10.73
C GLU A 24 -3.30 -34.29 11.83
N THR A 25 -2.29 -33.42 11.97
CA THR A 25 -2.29 -32.31 12.94
C THR A 25 -3.33 -31.23 12.64
N MET A 26 -3.87 -31.20 11.41
CA MET A 26 -4.98 -30.33 11.01
C MET A 26 -6.35 -31.00 11.19
N CYS A 27 -6.41 -32.24 11.70
CA CYS A 27 -7.65 -33.01 11.86
C CYS A 27 -8.47 -33.09 10.55
N VAL A 28 -7.77 -33.23 9.42
CA VAL A 28 -8.35 -33.42 8.08
C VAL A 28 -8.33 -34.92 7.76
N THR A 29 -9.47 -35.43 7.33
CA THR A 29 -9.71 -36.84 6.99
C THR A 29 -10.18 -37.01 5.55
N ALA A 30 -10.16 -38.25 5.06
CA ALA A 30 -10.59 -38.54 3.70
C ALA A 30 -12.05 -38.14 3.48
N GLY A 31 -12.29 -37.28 2.48
CA GLY A 31 -13.61 -36.73 2.16
C GLY A 31 -13.84 -35.32 2.69
N ASP A 32 -12.97 -34.81 3.56
CA ASP A 32 -13.01 -33.41 3.98
C ASP A 32 -12.59 -32.47 2.83
N THR A 33 -13.29 -31.35 2.72
CA THR A 33 -12.89 -30.26 1.83
C THR A 33 -11.79 -29.44 2.48
N VAL A 34 -10.78 -29.07 1.70
CA VAL A 34 -9.74 -28.12 2.08
C VAL A 34 -9.60 -27.04 1.03
N HIS A 35 -9.16 -25.87 1.45
CA HIS A 35 -8.92 -24.72 0.59
C HIS A 35 -7.41 -24.51 0.46
N LEU A 36 -6.92 -24.42 -0.78
CA LEU A 36 -5.55 -24.06 -1.10
C LEU A 36 -5.52 -22.62 -1.62
N ALA A 37 -4.84 -21.74 -0.89
CA ALA A 37 -4.60 -20.35 -1.27
C ALA A 37 -3.11 -20.14 -1.57
N TYR A 38 -2.79 -19.07 -2.32
CA TYR A 38 -1.42 -18.70 -2.63
C TYR A 38 -1.26 -17.18 -2.64
N LEU A 39 -0.05 -16.72 -2.30
CA LEU A 39 0.29 -15.30 -2.38
C LEU A 39 0.69 -14.93 -3.82
N SER A 40 -0.09 -14.05 -4.45
CA SER A 40 0.22 -13.46 -5.75
C SER A 40 0.92 -12.13 -5.57
N HIS A 41 2.06 -11.94 -6.25
CA HIS A 41 2.77 -10.65 -6.28
C HIS A 41 2.38 -9.79 -7.48
N HIS A 42 1.54 -10.30 -8.38
CA HIS A 42 1.10 -9.55 -9.55
C HIS A 42 -0.10 -8.67 -9.19
N PRO A 43 -0.08 -7.36 -9.47
CA PRO A 43 -1.07 -6.41 -8.96
C PRO A 43 -2.48 -6.61 -9.51
N VAL A 44 -2.60 -7.12 -10.75
CA VAL A 44 -3.89 -7.22 -11.46
C VAL A 44 -4.33 -8.66 -11.75
N LYS A 45 -3.39 -9.61 -11.84
CA LYS A 45 -3.68 -10.97 -12.28
C LYS A 45 -3.44 -11.93 -11.13
N GLN A 46 -4.37 -12.85 -10.93
CA GLN A 46 -4.22 -13.97 -10.00
C GLN A 46 -3.34 -15.03 -10.66
N ILE A 47 -2.04 -14.82 -10.63
CA ILE A 47 -1.04 -15.73 -11.18
C ILE A 47 -0.22 -16.26 -10.01
N ASN A 48 -0.16 -17.59 -9.92
CA ASN A 48 0.73 -18.24 -8.98
C ASN A 48 2.17 -18.18 -9.51
N SER A 49 3.00 -17.37 -8.86
CA SER A 49 4.42 -17.20 -9.20
C SER A 49 5.34 -18.02 -8.29
N TYR A 50 4.87 -19.17 -7.79
CA TYR A 50 5.54 -19.98 -6.77
C TYR A 50 5.79 -19.23 -5.45
N GLY A 51 4.82 -18.38 -5.07
CA GLY A 51 4.81 -17.73 -3.76
C GLY A 51 4.47 -18.69 -2.62
N GLU A 52 4.16 -18.13 -1.46
CA GLU A 52 3.72 -18.91 -0.31
C GLU A 52 2.35 -19.55 -0.56
N PHE A 53 2.17 -20.78 -0.10
CA PHE A 53 0.92 -21.51 -0.16
C PHE A 53 0.36 -21.72 1.24
N PHE A 54 -0.95 -21.57 1.35
CA PHE A 54 -1.69 -21.81 2.58
C PHE A 54 -2.72 -22.90 2.34
N LEU A 55 -2.76 -23.89 3.22
CA LEU A 55 -3.79 -24.92 3.23
C LEU A 55 -4.66 -24.73 4.48
N THR A 56 -5.96 -24.58 4.29
CA THR A 56 -6.89 -24.30 5.39
C THR A 56 -8.13 -25.19 5.29
N LYS A 57 -8.76 -25.48 6.44
CA LYS A 57 -10.00 -26.26 6.50
C LYS A 57 -11.22 -25.40 6.15
N ASP A 58 -11.27 -24.19 6.68
CA ASP A 58 -12.45 -23.32 6.62
C ASP A 58 -12.33 -22.19 5.59
N GLY A 59 -11.32 -22.22 4.71
CA GLY A 59 -11.05 -21.14 3.75
C GLY A 59 -10.18 -20.02 4.34
N ILE A 60 -9.65 -19.14 3.48
CA ILE A 60 -8.72 -18.08 3.89
C ILE A 60 -9.42 -17.00 4.75
N ASP A 61 -10.72 -16.77 4.52
CA ASP A 61 -11.52 -15.76 5.24
C ASP A 61 -11.67 -16.08 6.74
N ASN A 62 -11.46 -17.34 7.14
CA ASN A 62 -11.55 -17.81 8.51
C ASN A 62 -10.19 -17.97 9.20
N VAL A 63 -9.08 -17.68 8.49
CA VAL A 63 -7.75 -17.64 9.11
C VAL A 63 -7.67 -16.32 9.89
N SER A 64 -7.79 -16.42 11.23
CA SER A 64 -7.77 -15.26 12.14
C SER A 64 -6.41 -14.59 12.28
N GLU A 65 -5.39 -15.08 11.58
CA GLU A 65 -4.22 -14.26 11.28
C GLU A 65 -4.46 -13.68 9.89
N PRO A 66 -4.74 -12.37 9.77
CA PRO A 66 -4.62 -11.76 8.46
C PRO A 66 -3.23 -12.15 7.96
N VAL A 67 -3.17 -12.89 6.85
CA VAL A 67 -2.01 -12.79 5.96
C VAL A 67 -1.83 -11.30 5.85
N GLU A 68 -0.76 -10.76 6.44
CA GLU A 68 -0.60 -9.32 6.57
C GLU A 68 -0.83 -8.73 5.17
N ALA A 69 -2.05 -8.23 4.96
CA ALA A 69 -2.32 -7.28 3.92
C ALA A 69 -1.25 -6.24 4.20
N PRO A 70 -0.34 -5.99 3.24
CA PRO A 70 0.91 -5.31 3.50
C PRO A 70 0.58 -4.20 4.46
N GLU A 71 1.08 -4.28 5.70
CA GLU A 71 0.73 -3.32 6.76
C GLU A 71 0.70 -1.99 6.05
N SER A 72 -0.46 -1.32 6.01
CA SER A 72 -0.56 -0.02 5.37
C SER A 72 0.52 0.80 6.03
N ALA A 73 1.66 0.97 5.34
CA ALA A 73 2.87 1.39 6.01
C ALA A 73 2.60 2.84 6.41
N GLU A 74 2.26 3.03 7.68
CA GLU A 74 1.87 4.33 8.19
C GLU A 74 3.11 5.22 8.16
N LEU A 75 3.17 6.13 7.19
CA LEU A 75 4.22 7.13 7.11
C LEU A 75 3.92 8.22 8.13
N SER A 76 4.52 8.10 9.31
CA SER A 76 4.46 9.14 10.34
C SER A 76 5.63 10.11 10.20
N VAL A 77 5.33 11.41 10.10
CA VAL A 77 6.35 12.47 10.07
C VAL A 77 6.52 13.03 11.48
N PRO A 78 7.73 12.99 12.06
CA PRO A 78 8.00 13.57 13.37
C PRO A 78 7.65 15.06 13.42
N HIS A 79 6.97 15.49 14.48
CA HIS A 79 6.56 16.89 14.67
C HIS A 79 7.74 17.89 14.57
N ALA A 80 8.93 17.49 15.04
CA ALA A 80 10.13 18.32 14.93
C ALA A 80 10.53 18.62 13.47
N LEU A 81 10.29 17.68 12.54
CA LEU A 81 10.59 17.89 11.11
C LEU A 81 9.54 18.81 10.46
N LEU A 82 8.26 18.64 10.80
CA LEU A 82 7.19 19.55 10.34
C LEU A 82 7.47 20.99 10.81
N ALA A 83 7.82 21.16 12.09
CA ALA A 83 8.15 22.47 12.66
C ALA A 83 9.39 23.09 11.99
N ALA A 84 10.44 22.30 11.73
CA ALA A 84 11.63 22.77 11.03
C ALA A 84 11.34 23.18 9.57
N ALA A 85 10.36 22.53 8.93
CA ALA A 85 9.88 22.87 7.59
C ALA A 85 8.84 24.01 7.58
N GLY A 86 8.41 24.50 8.75
CA GLY A 86 7.38 25.54 8.85
C GLY A 86 5.96 25.05 8.52
N ILE A 87 5.71 23.74 8.58
CA ILE A 87 4.42 23.12 8.26
C ILE A 87 3.61 22.97 9.57
N PRO A 88 2.40 23.58 9.67
CA PRO A 88 1.50 23.38 10.80
C PRO A 88 1.02 21.93 10.91
N LEU A 89 0.64 21.52 12.13
CA LEU A 89 0.14 20.16 12.41
C LEU A 89 -1.19 19.82 11.71
N ASP A 90 -1.98 20.84 11.37
CA ASP A 90 -3.31 20.72 10.77
C ASP A 90 -3.29 21.07 9.27
N ASP A 91 -2.10 21.15 8.67
CA ASP A 91 -1.92 21.41 7.24
C ASP A 91 -1.97 20.11 6.45
N ASP A 92 -2.61 20.14 5.28
CA ASP A 92 -2.54 19.05 4.33
C ASP A 92 -1.10 18.90 3.78
N LEU A 93 -0.65 17.66 3.58
CA LEU A 93 0.69 17.35 3.09
C LEU A 93 0.67 16.94 1.62
N ASP A 94 1.52 17.59 0.81
CA ASP A 94 1.88 17.12 -0.53
C ASP A 94 3.13 16.24 -0.43
N ILE A 95 3.05 15.03 -0.99
CA ILE A 95 4.13 14.04 -0.98
C ILE A 95 4.50 13.71 -2.42
N ARG A 96 5.74 14.04 -2.80
CA ARG A 96 6.29 13.77 -4.13
C ARG A 96 7.48 12.84 -4.05
N CYS A 97 7.50 11.85 -4.95
CA CYS A 97 8.60 10.91 -5.09
C CYS A 97 9.44 11.31 -6.32
N GLU A 98 10.67 11.72 -6.09
CA GLU A 98 11.66 12.06 -7.11
C GLU A 98 12.79 11.02 -7.10
N ASP A 99 13.72 11.09 -8.06
CA ASP A 99 14.84 10.16 -8.18
C ASP A 99 15.71 10.13 -6.90
N GLY A 100 15.46 9.13 -6.05
CA GLY A 100 16.19 8.88 -4.81
C GLY A 100 15.79 9.75 -3.60
N VAL A 101 14.73 10.56 -3.71
CA VAL A 101 14.27 11.46 -2.63
C VAL A 101 12.75 11.52 -2.56
N ILE A 102 12.24 11.59 -1.32
CA ILE A 102 10.84 11.92 -1.03
C ILE A 102 10.80 13.36 -0.54
N ILE A 103 9.98 14.19 -1.19
CA ILE A 103 9.73 15.58 -0.83
C ILE A 103 8.37 15.64 -0.13
N ILE A 104 8.35 16.15 1.10
CA ILE A 104 7.13 16.36 1.88
C ILE A 104 7.01 17.86 2.14
N GLY A 105 5.89 18.46 1.72
CA GLY A 105 5.63 19.89 1.86
C GLY A 105 4.17 20.18 2.20
N SER A 106 3.87 21.46 2.45
CA SER A 106 2.48 21.94 2.56
C SER A 106 1.77 21.77 1.21
N ALA A 107 0.54 21.27 1.24
CA ALA A 107 -0.33 21.20 0.06
C ALA A 107 -0.87 22.58 -0.36
N ASP A 108 -0.84 23.59 0.52
CA ASP A 108 -1.26 24.95 0.17
C ASP A 108 -0.33 25.53 -0.92
N PRO A 109 -0.82 25.75 -2.15
CA PRO A 109 -0.01 26.21 -3.28
C PRO A 109 0.58 27.61 -3.04
N LEU A 110 -0.07 28.43 -2.20
CA LEU A 110 0.44 29.76 -1.85
C LEU A 110 1.69 29.68 -0.96
N LYS A 111 1.81 28.65 -0.12
CA LYS A 111 3.00 28.44 0.72
C LYS A 111 4.16 27.79 -0.05
N GLN A 112 3.88 27.17 -1.19
CA GLN A 112 4.91 26.63 -2.08
C GLN A 112 5.57 27.72 -2.95
N LEU A 113 4.93 28.88 -3.09
CA LEU A 113 5.45 29.98 -3.87
C LEU A 113 6.64 30.67 -3.17
N PRO A 114 7.73 30.97 -3.89
CA PRO A 114 8.82 31.77 -3.35
C PRO A 114 8.30 33.17 -2.93
N PRO A 115 8.77 33.73 -1.80
CA PRO A 115 8.31 35.03 -1.30
C PRO A 115 8.53 36.17 -2.31
N GLN A 116 9.59 36.07 -3.12
CA GLN A 116 9.89 37.02 -4.19
C GLN A 116 8.79 37.06 -5.27
N LEU A 117 8.19 35.91 -5.56
CA LEU A 117 7.11 35.79 -6.53
C LEU A 117 5.80 36.33 -5.94
N MET A 118 5.62 36.16 -4.63
CA MET A 118 4.50 36.73 -3.90
C MET A 118 4.51 38.27 -3.91
N GLU A 119 5.67 38.87 -3.62
CA GLU A 119 5.86 40.33 -3.68
C GLU A 119 5.60 40.90 -5.08
N LEU A 120 5.97 40.14 -6.13
CA LEU A 120 5.67 40.53 -7.52
C LEU A 120 4.17 40.54 -7.79
N PHE A 121 3.43 39.53 -7.33
CA PHE A 121 1.98 39.49 -7.49
C PHE A 121 1.27 40.61 -6.72
N ASP A 122 1.72 40.89 -5.50
CA ASP A 122 1.22 42.02 -4.71
C ASP A 122 1.48 43.35 -5.43
N SER A 123 2.67 43.53 -6.02
CA SER A 123 3.01 44.71 -6.83
C SER A 123 2.22 44.82 -8.12
N LEU A 124 1.77 43.68 -8.69
CA LEU A 124 0.93 43.62 -9.88
C LEU A 124 -0.55 43.79 -9.55
N GLY A 125 -0.92 43.80 -8.27
CA GLY A 125 -2.31 43.92 -7.80
C GLY A 125 -3.14 42.65 -8.02
N VAL A 126 -2.49 41.49 -8.12
CA VAL A 126 -3.17 40.20 -8.27
C VAL A 126 -3.61 39.70 -6.89
N SER A 127 -4.88 39.36 -6.72
CA SER A 127 -5.37 38.84 -5.44
C SER A 127 -4.87 37.41 -5.19
N HIS A 128 -4.67 37.06 -3.92
CA HIS A 128 -4.22 35.73 -3.51
C HIS A 128 -5.22 34.64 -3.90
N ASP A 129 -6.52 34.96 -3.94
CA ASP A 129 -7.57 34.05 -4.41
C ASP A 129 -7.46 33.73 -5.91
N THR A 130 -7.13 34.72 -6.74
CA THR A 130 -6.91 34.50 -8.18
C THR A 130 -5.70 33.61 -8.41
N ILE A 131 -4.63 33.80 -7.62
CA ILE A 131 -3.41 33.00 -7.72
C ILE A 131 -3.67 31.56 -7.32
N ARG A 132 -4.39 31.36 -6.20
CA ARG A 132 -4.83 30.04 -5.75
C ARG A 132 -5.66 29.34 -6.82
N CYS A 133 -6.68 30.00 -7.37
CA CYS A 133 -7.51 29.45 -8.44
C CYS A 133 -6.69 29.00 -9.65
N VAL A 134 -5.70 29.78 -10.08
CA VAL A 134 -4.85 29.43 -11.23
C VAL A 134 -3.93 28.26 -10.91
N LEU A 135 -3.38 28.19 -9.69
CA LEU A 135 -2.48 27.11 -9.28
C LEU A 135 -3.22 25.79 -9.04
N GLU A 136 -4.49 25.83 -8.63
CA GLU A 136 -5.34 24.67 -8.41
C GLU A 136 -5.97 24.12 -9.70
N GLY A 137 -5.67 24.70 -10.87
CA GLY A 137 -6.09 24.20 -12.18
C GLY A 137 -7.00 25.12 -12.99
N GLY A 138 -7.33 26.30 -12.47
CA GLY A 138 -8.23 27.25 -13.13
C GLY A 138 -9.68 26.80 -13.06
N VAL A 139 -10.60 27.74 -12.86
CA VAL A 139 -12.01 27.49 -13.15
C VAL A 139 -12.10 27.41 -14.68
N GLU A 140 -12.37 26.22 -15.23
CA GLU A 140 -12.89 26.10 -16.58
C GLU A 140 -14.27 26.78 -16.58
N ASP A 141 -14.31 28.09 -16.84
CA ASP A 141 -15.55 28.78 -17.17
C ASP A 141 -15.98 28.28 -18.57
N GLU A 142 -16.92 27.33 -18.60
CA GLU A 142 -17.76 27.01 -19.78
C GLU A 142 -18.70 28.17 -20.15
#